data_AF-A0A7Y2I6W7-F1
#
_entry.id   AF-A0A7Y2I6W7-F1
#
_cell.length_a   1.000
_cell.length_b   1.000
_cell.length_c   1.000
_cell.angle_alpha   90.00
_cell.angle_beta   90.00
_cell.angle_gamma   90.00
#
_symmetry.space_group_name_H-M   'P 1'
#
loop_
_entity.id
_entity.type
_entity.pdbx_description
1 polymer ?
#
loop_
_entity_poly.entity_id
_entity_poly.type
_entity_poly.pdbx_seq_one_letter_code
_entity_poly.pdbx_strand_id
1 'polypeptide(L)'
;MKIEQYVLEYATPRAGDIDIVGRTLNDRELGLGVVNPRTDQVESVKFIVSKAEKALEYYRPDQLFLNTDCGFGCFASRSVNVEEVAFKKLCAITESAKQLRKMIL
;
A
#
# COMPACT_ATOMS: atom_id res chain seq x y z
N MET A 1 18.83 3.34 12.75
CA MET A 1 18.39 4.67 12.25
C MET A 1 17.24 5.15 13.14
N LYS A 2 17.06 6.46 13.34
CA LYS A 2 15.86 7.00 14.02
C LYS A 2 14.80 7.28 12.96
N ILE A 3 13.89 6.33 12.76
CA ILE A 3 12.84 6.37 11.74
C ILE A 3 11.49 6.21 12.44
N GLU A 4 10.49 6.97 12.00
CA GLU A 4 9.12 6.90 12.51
C GLU A 4 8.24 5.99 11.66
N GLN A 5 8.42 6.03 10.34
CA GLN A 5 7.63 5.26 9.37
C GLN A 5 8.51 4.55 8.33
N TYR A 6 8.18 3.29 8.03
CA TYR A 6 8.73 2.55 6.90
C TYR A 6 7.69 2.48 5.77
N VAL A 7 8.03 2.97 4.59
CA VAL A 7 7.17 2.90 3.39
C VAL A 7 7.71 1.80 2.48
N LEU A 8 6.96 0.70 2.33
CA LEU A 8 7.45 -0.56 1.77
C LEU A 8 6.56 -1.05 0.61
N GLU A 9 7.17 -1.74 -0.37
CA GLU A 9 6.50 -2.24 -1.57
C GLU A 9 5.83 -3.61 -1.33
N TYR A 10 4.49 -3.71 -1.33
CA TYR A 10 3.76 -4.96 -1.07
C TYR A 10 2.66 -5.29 -2.10
N ALA A 11 2.52 -4.50 -3.16
CA ALA A 11 1.57 -4.78 -4.24
C ALA A 11 1.98 -6.03 -5.02
N THR A 12 3.29 -6.30 -5.11
CA THR A 12 3.85 -7.51 -5.74
C THR A 12 4.42 -8.49 -4.71
N PRO A 13 4.55 -9.79 -5.04
CA PRO A 13 5.17 -10.79 -4.14
C PRO A 13 6.66 -10.55 -3.81
N ARG A 14 7.28 -9.52 -4.41
CA ARG A 14 8.74 -9.31 -4.36
C ARG A 14 9.26 -9.05 -2.94
N ALA A 15 8.48 -8.39 -2.09
CA ALA A 15 8.87 -8.10 -0.72
C ALA A 15 8.64 -9.27 0.26
N GLY A 16 8.17 -10.42 -0.22
CA GLY A 16 7.82 -11.54 0.63
C GLY A 16 6.52 -11.29 1.41
N ASP A 17 6.37 -11.99 2.53
CA ASP A 17 5.20 -11.86 3.39
C ASP A 17 5.38 -10.71 4.40
N ILE A 18 4.26 -10.15 4.86
CA ILE A 18 4.23 -9.05 5.82
C ILE A 18 4.63 -9.50 7.22
N ASP A 19 4.66 -10.81 7.49
CA ASP A 19 4.90 -11.40 8.80
C ASP A 19 6.24 -11.00 9.43
N ILE A 20 7.34 -10.99 8.67
CA ILE A 20 8.67 -10.62 9.16
C ILE A 20 8.66 -9.15 9.59
N VAL A 21 8.12 -8.27 8.74
CA VAL A 21 8.02 -6.84 9.01
C VAL A 21 7.06 -6.57 10.16
N GLY A 22 5.92 -7.26 10.20
CA GLY A 22 4.92 -7.14 11.25
C GLY A 22 5.41 -7.64 12.62
N ARG A 23 6.32 -8.61 12.67
CA ARG A 23 6.92 -9.07 13.93
C ARG A 23 8.10 -8.22 14.40
N THR A 24 8.79 -7.56 13.46
CA THR A 24 10.06 -6.87 13.75
C THR A 24 9.93 -5.36 13.86
N LEU A 25 9.01 -4.73 13.13
CA LEU A 25 8.91 -3.28 12.96
C LEU A 25 7.56 -2.69 13.43
N ASN A 26 6.76 -3.45 14.18
CA ASN A 26 5.45 -3.02 14.67
C ASN A 26 5.49 -1.93 15.77
N ASP A 27 6.68 -1.57 16.26
CA ASP A 27 6.89 -0.38 17.11
C ASP A 27 6.89 0.93 16.30
N ARG A 28 6.84 0.85 14.96
CA ARG A 28 6.83 1.97 14.00
C ARG A 28 5.56 2.00 13.16
N GLU A 29 5.41 3.06 12.39
CA GLU A 29 4.38 3.15 11.36
C GLU A 29 4.78 2.39 10.11
N LEU A 30 3.78 1.85 9.41
CA LEU A 30 3.94 1.18 8.13
C LEU A 30 3.14 1.91 7.05
N GLY A 31 3.86 2.40 6.04
CA GLY A 31 3.32 2.66 4.72
C GLY A 31 3.30 1.36 3.91
N LEU A 32 2.10 0.77 3.76
CA LEU A 32 1.87 -0.43 2.98
C LEU A 32 1.64 -0.07 1.50
N GLY A 33 2.62 -0.39 0.66
CA GLY A 33 2.51 -0.34 -0.80
C GLY A 33 1.50 -1.37 -1.30
N VAL A 34 0.38 -0.93 -1.86
CA VAL A 34 -0.75 -1.79 -2.27
C VAL A 34 -1.10 -1.67 -3.75
N VAL A 35 -0.42 -0.76 -4.45
CA VAL A 35 -0.59 -0.49 -5.89
C VAL A 35 0.76 -0.59 -6.59
N ASN A 36 0.81 -1.34 -7.69
CA ASN A 36 1.99 -1.42 -8.52
C ASN A 36 1.97 -0.29 -9.57
N PRO A 37 2.90 0.69 -9.52
CA PRO A 37 2.97 1.77 -10.51
C PRO A 37 3.57 1.32 -11.85
N ARG A 38 4.00 0.06 -11.98
CA ARG A 38 4.60 -0.53 -13.19
C ARG A 38 3.62 -1.33 -14.03
N THR A 39 2.33 -1.29 -13.69
CA THR A 39 1.24 -1.90 -14.45
C THR A 39 0.18 -0.85 -14.75
N ASP A 40 -0.54 -1.04 -15.85
CA ASP A 40 -1.67 -0.23 -16.30
C ASP A 40 -3.02 -0.73 -15.74
N GLN A 41 -3.01 -1.85 -15.02
CA GLN A 41 -4.20 -2.39 -14.37
C GLN A 41 -4.40 -1.75 -13.00
N VAL A 42 -5.60 -1.25 -12.76
CA VAL A 42 -6.01 -0.72 -11.46
C VAL A 42 -6.27 -1.89 -10.50
N GLU A 43 -5.60 -1.89 -9.35
CA GLU A 43 -5.82 -2.88 -8.30
C GLU A 43 -7.24 -2.73 -7.72
N SER A 44 -7.93 -3.86 -7.57
CA SER A 44 -9.28 -3.84 -6.99
C SER A 44 -9.26 -3.43 -5.52
N VAL A 45 -10.32 -2.75 -5.06
CA VAL A 45 -10.53 -2.42 -3.64
C VAL A 45 -10.44 -3.67 -2.76
N LYS A 46 -11.04 -4.80 -3.19
CA LYS A 46 -10.97 -6.07 -2.47
C LYS A 46 -9.53 -6.56 -2.26
N PHE A 47 -8.67 -6.43 -3.29
CA PHE A 47 -7.26 -6.81 -3.18
C PHE A 47 -6.54 -5.92 -2.15
N ILE A 48 -6.71 -4.60 -2.25
CA ILE A 48 -6.07 -3.63 -1.35
C ILE A 48 -6.52 -3.85 0.11
N VAL A 49 -7.83 -4.02 0.34
CA VAL A 49 -8.38 -4.32 1.67
C VAL A 49 -7.79 -5.61 2.23
N SER A 50 -7.73 -6.68 1.43
CA SER A 50 -7.16 -7.96 1.90
C SER A 50 -5.68 -7.86 2.29
N LYS A 51 -4.91 -6.97 1.65
CA LYS A 51 -3.52 -6.69 2.01
C LYS A 51 -3.42 -5.94 3.33
N ALA A 52 -4.28 -4.94 3.51
CA ALA A 52 -4.35 -4.17 4.75
C ALA A 52 -4.80 -5.03 5.94
N GLU A 53 -5.80 -5.90 5.76
CA GLU A 53 -6.27 -6.83 6.80
C GLU A 53 -5.13 -7.71 7.34
N LYS A 54 -4.30 -8.27 6.45
CA LYS A 54 -3.10 -9.03 6.85
C LYS A 54 -2.10 -8.18 7.64
N ALA A 55 -1.91 -6.92 7.28
CA ALA A 55 -1.02 -6.03 8.02
C ALA A 55 -1.62 -5.66 9.40
N LEU A 56 -2.93 -5.54 9.51
CA LEU A 56 -3.65 -5.24 10.76
C LEU A 56 -3.57 -6.39 11.79
N GLU A 57 -3.19 -7.60 11.39
CA GLU A 57 -2.85 -8.67 12.34
C GLU A 57 -1.61 -8.31 13.19
N TYR A 58 -0.78 -7.37 12.73
CA TYR A 58 0.49 -6.99 13.36
C TYR A 58 0.57 -5.52 13.77
N TYR A 59 -0.12 -4.62 13.06
CA TYR A 59 -0.10 -3.17 13.27
C TYR A 59 -1.42 -2.68 13.83
N ARG A 60 -1.38 -1.68 14.72
CA ARG A 60 -2.60 -0.99 15.12
C ARG A 60 -3.15 -0.13 13.96
N PRO A 61 -4.46 0.14 13.92
CA PRO A 61 -5.06 0.96 12.87
C PRO A 61 -4.44 2.36 12.72
N ASP A 62 -3.97 2.97 13.82
CA ASP A 62 -3.30 4.27 13.84
C ASP A 62 -1.87 4.25 13.31
N GLN A 63 -1.28 3.07 13.09
CA GLN A 63 0.08 2.89 12.58
C GLN A 63 0.13 2.52 11.09
N LEU A 64 -1.00 2.22 10.46
CA LEU A 64 -1.06 1.67 9.10
C LEU A 64 -1.53 2.72 8.08
N PHE A 65 -0.72 2.93 7.05
CA PHE A 65 -0.96 3.82 5.93
C PHE A 65 -0.99 3.02 4.63
N LEU A 66 -1.80 3.47 3.66
CA LEU A 66 -1.85 2.87 2.32
C LEU A 66 -1.18 3.80 1.31
N ASN A 67 -0.28 3.27 0.50
CA ASN A 67 0.44 4.00 -0.54
C ASN A 67 0.63 3.14 -1.80
N THR A 68 1.18 3.74 -2.85
CA THR A 68 1.71 3.00 -4.01
C THR A 68 3.06 2.39 -3.65
N ASP A 69 3.44 1.28 -4.28
CA ASP A 69 4.79 0.69 -4.10
C ASP A 69 5.88 1.74 -4.37
N CYS A 70 5.71 2.54 -5.44
CA CYS A 70 6.65 3.60 -5.79
C CYS A 70 5.94 4.77 -6.48
N GLY A 71 6.68 5.81 -6.87
CA GLY A 71 6.14 6.96 -7.59
C GLY A 71 5.78 6.61 -9.04
N PHE A 72 4.70 7.23 -9.55
CA PHE A 72 4.28 7.08 -10.95
C PHE A 72 5.25 7.73 -11.95
N GLY A 73 6.09 8.67 -11.50
CA GLY A 73 7.06 9.39 -12.33
C GLY A 73 8.42 8.71 -12.50
N CYS A 74 8.67 7.55 -11.88
CA CYS A 74 9.99 6.91 -11.86
C CYS A 74 10.51 6.46 -13.24
N PHE A 75 9.67 6.45 -14.28
CA PHE A 75 10.07 6.13 -15.64
C PHE A 75 9.85 7.34 -16.54
N ALA A 76 10.63 8.41 -16.34
CA ALA A 76 10.53 9.64 -17.15
C ALA A 76 10.59 9.38 -18.67
N SER A 77 11.18 8.26 -19.12
CA SER A 77 11.21 7.84 -20.52
C SER A 77 10.15 6.80 -20.91
N ARG A 78 9.46 6.16 -19.96
CA ARG A 78 8.46 5.09 -20.18
C ARG A 78 7.45 4.98 -19.01
N SER A 79 6.69 6.03 -18.74
CA SER A 79 5.59 5.95 -17.75
C SER A 79 4.61 4.87 -18.20
N VAL A 80 4.50 3.81 -17.41
CA VAL A 80 3.54 2.72 -17.70
C VAL A 80 2.11 3.19 -17.48
N ASN A 81 1.91 4.06 -16.48
CA ASN A 81 0.62 4.66 -16.21
C ASN A 81 0.50 6.01 -16.92
N VAL A 82 -0.55 6.14 -17.74
CA VAL A 82 -1.07 7.46 -18.12
C VAL A 82 -1.76 8.10 -16.91
N GLU A 83 -1.91 9.42 -16.93
CA GLU A 83 -2.49 10.19 -15.81
C GLU A 83 -3.83 9.63 -15.33
N GLU A 84 -4.72 9.27 -16.26
CA GLU A 84 -6.04 8.72 -15.94
C GLU A 84 -5.95 7.41 -15.13
N VAL A 85 -5.01 6.52 -15.48
CA VAL A 85 -4.84 5.24 -14.77
C VAL A 85 -4.21 5.47 -13.41
N ALA A 86 -3.22 6.36 -13.31
CA ALA A 86 -2.63 6.75 -12.03
C ALA A 86 -3.69 7.34 -11.09
N PHE A 87 -4.57 8.20 -11.61
CA PHE A 87 -5.70 8.75 -10.84
C PHE A 87 -6.64 7.65 -10.34
N LYS A 88 -7.06 6.72 -11.22
CA LYS A 88 -7.93 5.59 -10.82
C LYS A 88 -7.29 4.69 -9.77
N LYS A 89 -5.97 4.47 -9.83
CA LYS A 89 -5.22 3.75 -8.79
C LYS A 89 -5.28 4.47 -7.44
N LEU A 90 -5.15 5.80 -7.41
CA LEU A 90 -5.29 6.59 -6.19
C LEU A 90 -6.74 6.57 -5.65
N CYS A 91 -7.74 6.57 -6.53
CA CYS A 91 -9.14 6.38 -6.14
C CYS A 91 -9.34 5.03 -5.45
N ALA A 92 -8.80 3.94 -6.00
CA ALA A 92 -8.90 2.61 -5.40
C ALA A 92 -8.28 2.55 -3.98
N ILE A 93 -7.12 3.18 -3.77
CA ILE A 93 -6.52 3.32 -2.43
C ILE A 93 -7.46 4.08 -1.49
N THR A 94 -8.00 5.20 -1.94
CA THR A 94 -8.88 6.06 -1.14
C THR A 94 -10.18 5.34 -0.75
N GLU A 95 -10.79 4.62 -1.69
CA GLU A 95 -11.99 3.81 -1.45
C GLU A 95 -11.72 2.69 -0.45
N SER A 96 -10.59 2.00 -0.59
CA SER A 96 -10.16 0.95 0.34
C SER A 96 -9.96 1.51 1.75
N ALA A 97 -9.28 2.65 1.88
CA ALA A 97 -9.10 3.30 3.18
C ALA A 97 -10.43 3.74 3.81
N LYS A 98 -11.41 4.20 3.03
CA LYS A 98 -12.76 4.50 3.52
C LYS A 98 -13.47 3.24 4.02
N GLN A 99 -13.35 2.12 3.31
CA GLN A 99 -13.94 0.86 3.71
C GLN A 99 -13.33 0.33 5.01
N LEU A 100 -11.99 0.29 5.12
CA LEU A 100 -11.29 -0.17 6.32
C LEU A 100 -11.66 0.65 7.56
N ARG A 101 -11.73 1.98 7.45
CA ARG A 101 -12.13 2.85 8.58
C ARG A 101 -13.56 2.57 9.08
N LYS A 102 -14.47 2.14 8.20
CA LYS A 102 -15.84 1.75 8.59
C LYS A 102 -15.90 0.37 9.27
N MET A 103 -14.88 -0.46 9.10
CA MET A 103 -14.84 -1.80 9.70
C MET A 103 -14.22 -1.80 11.10
N ILE A 104 -13.44 -0.76 11.41
CA ILE A 104 -12.67 -0.63 12.66
C ILE A 104 -13.37 0.30 13.68
N LEU A 105 -14.26 1.17 13.20
CA LEU A 105 -15.20 1.97 14.02
C LEU A 105 -16.50 1.20 14.23
#